data_AF-K8ACU1-F1
#
_entry.id   AF-K8ACU1-F1
#
_cell.length_a   1.000
_cell.length_b   1.000
_cell.length_c   1.000
_cell.angle_alpha   90.00
_cell.angle_beta   90.00
_cell.angle_gamma   90.00
#
_symmetry.space_group_name_H-M   'P 1'
#
loop_
_entity.id
_entity.type
_entity.pdbx_description
1 polymer ?
#
loop_
_entity_poly.entity_id
_entity_poly.type
_entity_poly.pdbx_seq_one_letter_code
_entity_poly.pdbx_strand_id
1 'polypeptide(L)'
;MRKIALLIAMLLVSCFSWASTVSSDSVTPIKKELKQQLMGSPVYIQIFKEERTLELYVKMGEQYQLLDSYRICNYSGGLGPKRRQGDFKSPEGFYSVQRSQLKPDSRFYKAINIGFPNAFDRANGYEGKYLMIHGACVSVGCYAMTDKNIDEIFQFVTGALVFGQPNVQVSIYPFRMTDANMERHKYSYFISFWKQLKPGYDYFMTTRQPPVVSVVNGNYVVSKPLNSSVVHPQLASNYALPETK
;
A
#
# COMPACT_ATOMS: atom_id res chain seq x y z
N MET A 1 -82.69 -1.94 9.32
CA MET A 1 -81.93 -0.81 9.91
C MET A 1 -80.79 -0.46 8.97
N ARG A 2 -80.74 0.80 8.50
CA ARG A 2 -79.71 1.38 7.60
C ARG A 2 -78.31 1.34 8.24
N LYS A 3 -77.26 1.25 7.40
CA LYS A 3 -75.87 1.79 7.52
C LYS A 3 -75.05 1.22 6.33
N ILE A 4 -74.84 1.92 5.20
CA ILE A 4 -73.78 2.89 4.85
C ILE A 4 -72.37 2.48 5.33
N ALA A 5 -71.44 2.26 4.39
CA ALA A 5 -70.05 2.75 4.35
C ALA A 5 -69.26 2.03 3.22
N LEU A 6 -68.95 2.72 2.11
CA LEU A 6 -67.71 3.47 1.83
C LEU A 6 -66.51 2.56 1.45
N LEU A 7 -66.32 2.45 0.14
CA LEU A 7 -65.07 2.06 -0.51
C LEU A 7 -64.01 3.13 -0.24
N ILE A 8 -62.95 2.79 0.48
CA ILE A 8 -61.72 3.60 0.57
C ILE A 8 -60.60 2.75 0.00
N ALA A 9 -60.19 3.07 -1.23
CA ALA A 9 -58.95 2.61 -1.82
C ALA A 9 -57.80 3.44 -1.21
N MET A 10 -57.04 2.87 -0.27
CA MET A 10 -55.75 3.42 0.14
C MET A 10 -54.64 2.81 -0.72
N LEU A 11 -54.09 3.65 -1.59
CA LEU A 11 -52.85 3.43 -2.31
C LEU A 11 -51.69 3.17 -1.33
N LEU A 12 -51.06 2.02 -1.50
CA LEU A 12 -49.78 1.67 -0.90
C LEU A 12 -48.68 2.56 -1.50
N VAL A 13 -48.31 3.63 -0.80
CA VAL A 13 -47.05 4.34 -1.05
C VAL A 13 -45.98 3.65 -0.20
N SER A 14 -45.34 2.64 -0.78
CA SER A 14 -44.10 2.07 -0.29
C SER A 14 -43.01 3.13 -0.40
N CYS A 15 -42.73 3.81 0.71
CA CYS A 15 -41.56 4.64 0.88
C CYS A 15 -40.34 3.72 0.89
N PHE A 16 -39.80 3.40 -0.29
CA PHE A 16 -38.47 2.82 -0.43
C PHE A 16 -37.46 3.90 -0.06
N SER A 17 -37.16 4.01 1.24
CA SER A 17 -36.01 4.73 1.73
C SER A 17 -34.75 3.98 1.28
N TRP A 18 -34.21 4.35 0.12
CA TRP A 18 -32.83 4.05 -0.23
C TRP A 18 -31.93 4.87 0.71
N ALA A 19 -31.57 4.26 1.83
CA ALA A 19 -30.46 4.71 2.64
C ALA A 19 -29.18 4.44 1.82
N SER A 20 -28.71 5.47 1.11
CA SER A 20 -27.39 5.47 0.49
C SER A 20 -26.33 5.44 1.57
N THR A 21 -25.86 4.25 1.96
CA THR A 21 -24.64 4.12 2.76
C THR A 21 -23.46 4.46 1.87
N VAL A 22 -23.15 5.75 1.75
CA VAL A 22 -21.87 6.22 1.21
C VAL A 22 -20.84 6.07 2.31
N SER A 23 -19.97 5.06 2.20
CA SER A 23 -18.57 5.08 2.65
C SER A 23 -17.90 3.75 2.32
N SER A 24 -17.43 3.63 1.09
CA SER A 24 -16.24 2.83 0.81
C SER A 24 -15.36 3.67 -0.09
N ASP A 25 -14.18 4.04 0.40
CA ASP A 25 -13.10 4.66 -0.36
C ASP A 25 -12.61 3.68 -1.43
N SER A 26 -13.45 3.43 -2.43
CA SER A 26 -13.07 2.65 -3.60
C SER A 26 -12.31 3.58 -4.53
N VAL A 27 -10.99 3.61 -4.35
CA VAL A 27 -10.09 4.19 -5.34
C VAL A 27 -10.26 3.37 -6.62
N THR A 28 -10.84 3.97 -7.66
CA THR A 28 -11.06 3.30 -8.94
C THR A 28 -9.72 3.06 -9.65
N PRO A 29 -9.43 1.83 -10.10
CA PRO A 29 -8.21 1.56 -10.87
C PRO A 29 -8.15 2.37 -12.17
N ILE A 30 -6.92 2.63 -12.62
CA ILE A 30 -6.66 3.30 -13.90
C ILE A 30 -7.17 2.45 -15.08
N LYS A 31 -7.81 3.11 -16.07
CA LYS A 31 -8.29 2.47 -17.30
C LYS A 31 -7.15 1.78 -18.07
N LYS A 32 -7.47 0.65 -18.71
CA LYS A 32 -6.49 -0.24 -19.37
C LYS A 32 -5.62 0.48 -20.41
N GLU A 33 -6.18 1.40 -21.18
CA GLU A 33 -5.46 2.15 -22.22
C GLU A 33 -4.37 3.06 -21.61
N LEU A 34 -4.66 3.65 -20.44
CA LEU A 34 -3.72 4.52 -19.73
C LEU A 34 -2.60 3.72 -19.05
N LYS A 35 -2.83 2.47 -18.67
CA LYS A 35 -1.81 1.61 -18.05
C LYS A 35 -0.56 1.46 -18.93
N GLN A 36 -0.73 1.26 -20.23
CA GLN A 36 0.39 1.08 -21.15
C GLN A 36 1.28 2.33 -21.26
N GLN A 37 0.67 3.52 -21.16
CA GLN A 37 1.38 4.80 -21.18
C GLN A 37 2.18 5.05 -19.89
N LEU A 38 1.81 4.38 -18.80
CA LEU A 38 2.45 4.49 -17.48
C LEU A 38 3.59 3.48 -17.29
N MET A 39 3.90 2.68 -18.30
CA MET A 39 5.03 1.75 -18.26
C MET A 39 6.34 2.52 -18.07
N GLY A 40 7.13 2.12 -17.07
CA GLY A 40 8.40 2.77 -16.72
C GLY A 40 8.27 3.90 -15.70
N SER A 41 7.05 4.38 -15.42
CA SER A 41 6.82 5.32 -14.32
C SER A 41 7.14 4.69 -12.97
N PRO A 42 7.58 5.49 -11.96
CA PRO A 42 7.82 4.98 -10.62
C PRO A 42 6.59 4.28 -10.03
N VAL A 43 6.81 3.14 -9.39
CA VAL A 43 5.75 2.34 -8.74
C VAL A 43 6.00 2.13 -7.26
N TYR A 44 4.92 1.80 -6.55
CA TYR A 44 4.90 1.49 -5.13
C TYR A 44 3.90 0.37 -4.88
N ILE A 45 4.22 -0.54 -3.95
CA ILE A 45 3.37 -1.69 -3.65
C ILE A 45 2.86 -1.60 -2.22
N GLN A 46 1.57 -1.85 -2.04
CA GLN A 46 1.00 -2.20 -0.74
C GLN A 46 0.46 -3.62 -0.76
N ILE A 47 0.65 -4.36 0.33
CA ILE A 47 0.08 -5.69 0.54
C ILE A 47 -0.75 -5.67 1.82
N PHE A 48 -1.96 -6.22 1.75
CA PHE A 48 -2.86 -6.37 2.88
C PHE A 48 -3.22 -7.85 3.07
N LYS A 49 -2.81 -8.41 4.21
CA LYS A 49 -2.89 -9.86 4.45
C LYS A 49 -4.30 -10.34 4.76
N GLU A 50 -5.07 -9.60 5.55
CA GLU A 50 -6.47 -9.93 5.85
C GLU A 50 -7.33 -9.92 4.59
N GLU A 51 -7.19 -8.87 3.77
CA GLU A 51 -7.92 -8.68 2.52
C GLU A 51 -7.42 -9.60 1.39
N ARG A 52 -6.24 -10.21 1.55
CA ARG A 52 -5.54 -11.00 0.52
C ARG A 52 -5.35 -10.21 -0.77
N THR A 53 -4.83 -8.98 -0.64
CA THR A 53 -4.73 -8.04 -1.74
C THR A 53 -3.35 -7.43 -1.84
N LEU A 54 -2.81 -7.38 -3.05
CA LEU A 54 -1.66 -6.58 -3.42
C LEU A 54 -2.15 -5.42 -4.30
N GLU A 55 -1.90 -4.19 -3.88
CA GLU A 55 -2.18 -2.99 -4.64
C GLU A 55 -0.89 -2.44 -5.25
N LEU A 56 -0.91 -2.25 -6.57
CA LEU A 56 0.17 -1.62 -7.30
C LEU A 56 -0.23 -0.17 -7.57
N TYR A 57 0.62 0.75 -7.14
CA TYR A 57 0.46 2.18 -7.35
C TYR A 57 1.51 2.69 -8.33
N VAL A 58 1.16 3.72 -9.08
CA VAL A 58 2.03 4.38 -10.06
C VAL A 58 2.05 5.88 -9.82
N LYS A 59 3.23 6.50 -9.94
CA LYS A 59 3.40 7.94 -9.80
C LYS A 59 2.80 8.66 -11.00
N MET A 60 1.91 9.61 -10.72
CA MET A 60 1.29 10.54 -11.67
C MET A 60 1.38 11.96 -11.09
N GLY A 61 2.19 12.81 -11.72
CA GLY A 61 2.56 14.10 -11.12
C GLY A 61 3.26 13.91 -9.78
N GLU A 62 2.78 14.61 -8.75
CA GLU A 62 3.31 14.53 -7.38
C GLU A 62 2.59 13.52 -6.49
N GLN A 63 1.84 12.56 -7.04
CA GLN A 63 1.07 11.59 -6.25
C GLN A 63 1.14 10.19 -6.85
N TYR A 64 1.02 9.18 -6.00
CA TYR A 64 0.83 7.79 -6.41
C TYR A 64 -0.65 7.45 -6.44
N GLN A 65 -1.11 6.96 -7.60
CA GLN A 65 -2.48 6.55 -7.83
C GLN A 65 -2.57 5.04 -8.00
N LEU A 66 -3.70 4.45 -7.64
CA LEU A 66 -3.90 3.00 -7.75
C LEU A 66 -3.92 2.61 -9.23
N LEU A 67 -2.91 1.85 -9.65
CA LEU A 67 -2.85 1.28 -10.99
C LEU A 67 -3.78 0.06 -11.08
N ASP A 68 -3.65 -0.87 -10.14
CA ASP A 68 -4.52 -2.05 -10.03
C ASP A 68 -4.44 -2.72 -8.66
N SER A 69 -5.37 -3.63 -8.41
CA SER A 69 -5.51 -4.43 -7.20
C SER A 69 -5.60 -5.92 -7.55
N TYR A 70 -4.66 -6.69 -7.02
CA TYR A 70 -4.48 -8.10 -7.34
C TYR A 70 -4.80 -8.98 -6.13
N ARG A 71 -5.70 -9.95 -6.32
CA ARG A 71 -5.93 -10.99 -5.31
C ARG A 71 -4.67 -11.86 -5.15
N ILE A 72 -4.26 -12.05 -3.90
CA ILE A 72 -3.19 -12.96 -3.48
C ILE A 72 -3.81 -14.36 -3.38
N CYS A 73 -3.21 -15.32 -4.10
CA CYS A 73 -3.62 -16.71 -4.04
C CYS A 73 -3.43 -17.28 -2.63
N ASN A 74 -2.20 -17.14 -2.12
CA ASN A 74 -1.80 -17.76 -0.88
C ASN A 74 -0.67 -16.96 -0.21
N TYR A 75 -0.70 -16.91 1.10
CA TYR A 75 0.41 -16.48 1.96
C TYR A 75 0.34 -17.28 3.26
N SER A 76 1.46 -17.43 3.96
CA SER A 76 1.55 -18.36 5.07
C SER A 76 1.54 -17.67 6.44
N GLY A 77 1.03 -18.36 7.46
CA GLY A 77 1.22 -18.01 8.87
C GLY A 77 0.33 -16.91 9.43
N GLY A 78 -0.73 -16.47 8.71
CA GLY A 78 -1.71 -15.49 9.21
C GLY A 78 -1.11 -14.11 9.54
N LEU A 79 -1.85 -13.28 10.28
CA LEU A 79 -1.44 -11.91 10.64
C LEU A 79 -0.32 -11.88 11.69
N GLY A 80 0.53 -10.87 11.63
CA GLY A 80 1.77 -10.69 12.39
C GLY A 80 3.03 -10.83 11.52
N PRO A 81 4.19 -10.36 12.01
CA PRO A 81 5.46 -10.42 11.29
C PRO A 81 6.09 -11.81 11.32
N LYS A 82 6.92 -12.10 10.31
CA LYS A 82 7.87 -13.21 10.32
C LYS A 82 9.02 -12.90 11.28
N ARG A 83 9.44 -13.85 12.10
CA ARG A 83 10.52 -13.65 13.10
C ARG A 83 11.67 -14.64 13.02
N ARG A 84 11.43 -15.88 12.57
CA ARG A 84 12.49 -16.92 12.57
C ARG A 84 12.42 -17.78 11.33
N GLN A 85 13.52 -18.45 10.99
CA GLN A 85 13.50 -19.46 9.96
C GLN A 85 12.54 -20.61 10.36
N GLY A 86 11.75 -21.09 9.40
CA GLY A 86 10.79 -22.19 9.64
C GLY A 86 9.52 -21.82 10.40
N ASP A 87 9.23 -20.54 10.68
CA ASP A 87 7.94 -20.14 11.26
C ASP A 87 6.76 -20.11 10.27
N PHE A 88 7.03 -20.46 9.00
CA PHE A 88 6.04 -20.52 7.92
C PHE A 88 5.16 -19.25 7.81
N LYS A 89 5.76 -18.08 8.04
CA LYS A 89 5.03 -16.81 8.12
C LYS A 89 5.50 -15.83 7.05
N SER A 90 4.54 -15.19 6.39
CA SER A 90 4.83 -14.06 5.51
C SER A 90 5.04 -12.78 6.33
N PRO A 91 6.07 -11.97 6.01
CA PRO A 91 6.46 -10.82 6.81
C PRO A 91 5.43 -9.69 6.79
N GLU A 92 5.57 -8.72 7.68
CA GLU A 92 4.84 -7.45 7.71
C GLU A 92 5.87 -6.36 7.99
N GLY A 93 5.74 -5.18 7.38
CA GLY A 93 6.73 -4.11 7.49
C GLY A 93 7.00 -3.37 6.19
N PHE A 94 8.09 -2.60 6.19
CA PHE A 94 8.51 -1.74 5.07
C PHE A 94 9.74 -2.33 4.40
N TYR A 95 9.63 -2.64 3.12
CA TYR A 95 10.63 -3.35 2.33
C TYR A 95 10.98 -2.56 1.06
N SER A 96 12.07 -2.96 0.41
CA SER A 96 12.57 -2.29 -0.79
C SER A 96 13.12 -3.31 -1.78
N VAL A 97 12.75 -3.13 -3.05
CA VAL A 97 13.11 -3.99 -4.17
C VAL A 97 14.01 -3.22 -5.11
N GLN A 98 15.20 -3.77 -5.35
CA GLN A 98 16.15 -3.32 -6.35
C GLN A 98 16.17 -4.26 -7.55
N ARG A 99 16.79 -3.83 -8.65
CA ARG A 99 16.88 -4.61 -9.89
C ARG A 99 17.48 -6.01 -9.70
N SER A 100 18.46 -6.17 -8.81
CA SER A 100 19.10 -7.46 -8.49
C SER A 100 18.16 -8.47 -7.81
N GLN A 101 17.04 -7.99 -7.26
CA GLN A 101 16.02 -8.81 -6.59
C GLN A 101 14.95 -9.36 -7.54
N LEU A 102 14.97 -8.97 -8.81
CA LEU A 102 14.09 -9.53 -9.84
C LEU A 102 14.60 -10.92 -10.27
N LYS A 103 13.69 -11.89 -10.32
CA LYS A 103 13.95 -13.29 -10.69
C LYS A 103 13.02 -13.70 -11.84
N PRO A 104 13.37 -13.35 -13.09
CA PRO A 104 12.57 -13.69 -14.27
C PRO A 104 12.58 -15.20 -14.59
N ASP A 105 13.57 -15.93 -14.09
CA ASP A 105 13.82 -17.37 -14.27
C ASP A 105 13.41 -18.19 -13.03
N SER A 106 12.49 -17.66 -12.23
CA SER A 106 12.01 -18.34 -11.02
C SER A 106 11.37 -19.68 -11.35
N ARG A 107 11.60 -20.68 -10.49
CA ARG A 107 10.88 -21.98 -10.56
C ARG A 107 9.38 -21.85 -10.33
N PHE A 108 8.91 -20.69 -9.89
CA PHE A 108 7.50 -20.33 -9.73
C PHE A 108 7.07 -19.29 -10.79
N TYR A 109 7.50 -19.49 -12.04
CA TYR A 109 7.30 -18.61 -13.21
C TYR A 109 8.08 -17.29 -13.15
N LYS A 110 7.70 -16.36 -12.27
CA LYS A 110 8.42 -15.08 -12.01
C LYS A 110 8.41 -14.79 -10.53
N ALA A 111 9.45 -14.14 -10.02
CA ALA A 111 9.50 -13.74 -8.61
C ALA A 111 10.21 -12.40 -8.38
N ILE A 112 9.77 -11.70 -7.34
CA ILE A 112 10.36 -10.47 -6.83
C ILE A 112 10.73 -10.74 -5.37
N ASN A 113 12.03 -10.73 -5.05
CA ASN A 113 12.47 -10.83 -3.66
C ASN A 113 12.27 -9.49 -2.96
N ILE A 114 11.50 -9.45 -1.88
CA ILE A 114 11.15 -8.20 -1.19
C ILE A 114 12.30 -7.64 -0.34
N GLY A 115 13.37 -8.42 -0.10
CA GLY A 115 14.51 -7.96 0.69
C GLY A 115 14.36 -8.15 2.20
N PHE A 116 13.57 -9.14 2.63
CA PHE A 116 13.57 -9.62 4.02
C PHE A 116 14.89 -10.34 4.34
N PRO A 117 15.50 -10.11 5.52
CA PRO A 117 15.08 -9.18 6.57
C PRO A 117 15.47 -7.73 6.26
N ASN A 118 14.59 -6.76 6.56
CA ASN A 118 14.89 -5.33 6.47
C ASN A 118 15.69 -4.82 7.70
N ALA A 119 15.88 -3.50 7.84
CA ALA A 119 16.61 -2.93 8.97
C ALA A 119 15.93 -3.17 10.34
N PHE A 120 14.60 -3.13 10.40
CA PHE A 120 13.83 -3.39 11.62
C PHE A 120 13.93 -4.85 12.02
N ASP A 121 13.75 -5.74 11.03
CA ASP A 121 13.85 -7.18 11.20
C ASP A 121 15.23 -7.54 11.78
N ARG A 122 16.32 -7.01 11.19
CA ARG A 122 17.68 -7.22 11.69
C ARG A 122 17.90 -6.66 13.10
N ALA A 123 17.41 -5.46 13.39
CA ALA A 123 17.54 -4.83 14.71
C ALA A 123 16.80 -5.62 15.82
N ASN A 124 15.77 -6.39 15.45
CA ASN A 124 14.99 -7.23 16.36
C ASN A 124 15.40 -8.72 16.30
N GLY A 125 16.52 -9.05 15.64
CA GLY A 125 17.04 -10.41 15.55
C GLY A 125 16.17 -11.36 14.71
N TYR A 126 15.39 -10.84 13.77
CA TYR A 126 14.56 -11.68 12.91
C TYR A 126 15.39 -12.36 11.83
N GLU A 127 15.09 -13.65 11.62
CA GLU A 127 15.87 -14.51 10.74
C GLU A 127 15.06 -15.08 9.57
N GLY A 128 15.78 -15.39 8.50
CA GLY A 128 15.25 -15.96 7.27
C GLY A 128 15.76 -15.22 6.04
N LYS A 129 15.28 -15.62 4.87
CA LYS A 129 15.65 -15.05 3.57
C LYS A 129 14.65 -15.50 2.51
N TYR A 130 14.74 -14.88 1.33
CA TYR A 130 13.99 -15.28 0.13
C TYR A 130 12.46 -15.20 0.28
N LEU A 131 11.97 -14.15 0.94
CA LEU A 131 10.55 -13.84 0.94
C LEU A 131 10.23 -13.11 -0.36
N MET A 132 9.29 -13.67 -1.13
CA MET A 132 9.06 -13.25 -2.50
C MET A 132 7.58 -12.96 -2.77
N ILE A 133 7.33 -12.15 -3.79
CA ILE A 133 6.06 -12.10 -4.51
C ILE A 133 6.28 -12.91 -5.79
N HIS A 134 5.50 -13.96 -6.04
CA HIS A 134 5.75 -14.87 -7.17
C HIS A 134 4.49 -15.52 -7.75
N GLY A 135 4.62 -16.21 -8.89
CA GLY A 135 3.53 -16.93 -9.55
C GLY A 135 3.19 -18.29 -8.94
N ALA A 136 2.61 -19.19 -9.73
CA ALA A 136 2.27 -20.58 -9.41
C ALA A 136 1.26 -20.80 -8.26
N CYS A 137 0.74 -19.76 -7.59
CA CYS A 137 -0.37 -19.86 -6.62
C CYS A 137 -0.10 -20.78 -5.39
N VAL A 138 1.15 -21.17 -5.12
CA VAL A 138 1.56 -22.05 -4.00
C VAL A 138 2.54 -21.30 -3.09
N SER A 139 2.40 -21.38 -1.76
CA SER A 139 3.30 -20.67 -0.83
C SER A 139 3.58 -21.41 0.47
N VAL A 140 4.83 -21.29 0.95
CA VAL A 140 5.33 -21.74 2.27
C VAL A 140 6.08 -20.57 2.94
N GLY A 141 5.55 -19.35 2.82
CA GLY A 141 6.09 -18.12 3.44
C GLY A 141 6.04 -16.88 2.54
N CYS A 142 5.91 -17.04 1.23
CA CYS A 142 5.85 -15.97 0.23
C CYS A 142 4.43 -15.42 0.01
N TYR A 143 4.32 -14.40 -0.84
CA TYR A 143 3.05 -13.94 -1.42
C TYR A 143 2.88 -14.54 -2.82
N ALA A 144 2.11 -15.62 -2.90
CA ALA A 144 1.83 -16.27 -4.17
C ALA A 144 0.67 -15.58 -4.90
N MET A 145 0.89 -15.35 -6.18
CA MET A 145 -0.04 -14.76 -7.15
C MET A 145 -0.35 -15.80 -8.23
N THR A 146 -1.34 -15.52 -9.07
CA THR A 146 -1.48 -16.22 -10.35
C THR A 146 -0.37 -15.77 -11.31
N ASP A 147 -0.05 -16.60 -12.30
CA ASP A 147 0.97 -16.27 -13.32
C ASP A 147 0.61 -14.99 -14.08
N LYS A 148 -0.68 -14.82 -14.40
CA LYS A 148 -1.21 -13.60 -15.01
C LYS A 148 -0.96 -12.35 -14.14
N ASN A 149 -1.23 -12.43 -12.84
CA ASN A 149 -1.10 -11.26 -11.96
C ASN A 149 0.38 -10.92 -11.74
N ILE A 150 1.24 -11.92 -11.52
CA ILE A 150 2.67 -11.66 -11.36
C ILE A 150 3.30 -11.15 -12.66
N ASP A 151 2.78 -11.52 -13.83
CA ASP A 151 3.26 -10.98 -15.11
C ASP A 151 3.14 -9.46 -15.17
N GLU A 152 1.97 -8.92 -14.88
CA GLU A 152 1.74 -7.47 -14.91
C GLU A 152 2.55 -6.77 -13.81
N ILE A 153 2.51 -7.28 -12.57
CA ILE A 153 3.28 -6.72 -11.44
C ILE A 153 4.78 -6.70 -11.79
N PHE A 154 5.32 -7.80 -12.30
CA PHE A 154 6.73 -7.93 -12.65
C PHE A 154 7.11 -6.98 -13.78
N GLN A 155 6.26 -6.81 -14.79
CA GLN A 155 6.50 -5.87 -15.90
C GLN A 155 6.59 -4.43 -15.41
N PHE A 156 5.65 -3.97 -14.58
CA PHE A 156 5.67 -2.60 -14.04
C PHE A 156 6.86 -2.36 -13.10
N VAL A 157 7.15 -3.29 -12.19
CA VAL A 157 8.30 -3.20 -11.29
C VAL A 157 9.61 -3.19 -12.08
N THR A 158 9.75 -4.08 -13.07
CA THR A 158 10.93 -4.12 -13.96
C THR A 158 11.07 -2.81 -14.73
N GLY A 159 9.98 -2.34 -15.34
CA GLY A 159 9.95 -1.09 -16.08
C GLY A 159 10.44 0.07 -15.22
N ALA A 160 9.81 0.28 -14.06
CA ALA A 160 10.16 1.38 -13.17
C ALA A 160 11.65 1.36 -12.77
N LEU A 161 12.18 0.18 -12.42
CA LEU A 161 13.59 0.01 -12.05
C LEU A 161 14.56 0.22 -13.22
N VAL A 162 14.17 -0.17 -14.43
CA VAL A 162 14.98 0.03 -15.65
C VAL A 162 14.97 1.50 -16.08
N PHE A 163 13.85 2.20 -15.92
CA PHE A 163 13.65 3.59 -16.34
C PHE A 163 13.97 4.63 -15.25
N GLY A 164 14.72 4.23 -14.21
CA GLY A 164 15.40 5.17 -13.32
C GLY A 164 14.83 5.28 -11.91
N GLN A 165 13.79 4.52 -11.55
CA GLN A 165 13.44 4.37 -10.14
C GLN A 165 14.54 3.55 -9.44
N PRO A 166 15.25 4.08 -8.43
CA PRO A 166 16.39 3.38 -7.83
C PRO A 166 15.98 2.13 -7.05
N ASN A 167 14.81 2.18 -6.42
CA ASN A 167 14.20 1.06 -5.73
C ASN A 167 12.67 1.22 -5.65
N VAL A 168 11.96 0.10 -5.68
CA VAL A 168 10.52 0.04 -5.48
C VAL A 168 10.23 -0.27 -4.03
N GLN A 169 9.53 0.62 -3.35
CA GLN A 169 9.10 0.43 -1.96
C GLN A 169 7.91 -0.53 -1.90
N VAL A 170 7.91 -1.40 -0.89
CA VAL A 170 6.86 -2.40 -0.66
C VAL A 170 6.44 -2.33 0.81
N SER A 171 5.21 -1.89 1.07
CA SER A 171 4.65 -1.84 2.42
C SER A 171 3.68 -2.99 2.62
N ILE A 172 3.87 -3.75 3.70
CA ILE A 172 3.10 -4.96 3.96
C ILE A 172 2.41 -4.83 5.31
N TYR A 173 1.08 -4.78 5.28
CA TYR A 173 0.23 -4.54 6.43
C TYR A 173 -0.59 -5.79 6.79
N PRO A 174 -0.95 -5.96 8.08
CA PRO A 174 -1.85 -7.05 8.49
C PRO A 174 -3.23 -6.90 7.83
N PHE A 175 -3.72 -5.67 7.73
CA PHE A 175 -5.01 -5.28 7.17
C PHE A 175 -4.93 -3.80 6.75
N ARG A 176 -5.93 -3.26 6.07
CA ARG A 176 -6.04 -1.79 5.88
C ARG A 176 -6.09 -1.10 7.23
N MET A 177 -5.11 -0.26 7.55
CA MET A 177 -4.88 0.20 8.92
C MET A 177 -5.79 1.35 9.38
N THR A 178 -7.08 1.28 9.05
CA THR A 178 -8.10 2.22 9.54
C THR A 178 -8.25 2.11 11.05
N ASP A 179 -8.72 3.18 11.70
CA ASP A 179 -8.92 3.18 13.15
C ASP A 179 -9.90 2.10 13.60
N ALA A 180 -10.95 1.84 12.81
CA ALA A 180 -11.89 0.74 13.05
C ALA A 180 -11.22 -0.65 12.98
N ASN A 181 -10.32 -0.87 12.03
CA ASN A 181 -9.58 -2.13 11.92
C ASN A 181 -8.57 -2.28 13.05
N MET A 182 -7.92 -1.20 13.47
CA MET A 182 -7.03 -1.18 14.64
C MET A 182 -7.77 -1.49 15.93
N GLU A 183 -8.96 -0.92 16.12
CA GLU A 183 -9.80 -1.15 17.28
C GLU A 183 -10.32 -2.60 17.33
N ARG A 184 -10.78 -3.15 16.20
CA ARG A 184 -11.19 -4.56 16.09
C ARG A 184 -10.08 -5.52 16.55
N HIS A 185 -8.84 -5.14 16.33
CA HIS A 185 -7.65 -5.96 16.57
C HIS A 185 -6.87 -5.59 17.83
N LYS A 186 -7.42 -4.73 18.71
CA LYS A 186 -6.70 -4.15 19.87
C LYS A 186 -6.12 -5.17 20.86
N TYR A 187 -6.67 -6.37 20.93
CA TYR A 187 -6.22 -7.46 21.82
C TYR A 187 -5.25 -8.45 21.15
N SER A 188 -4.84 -8.19 19.90
CA SER A 188 -3.85 -9.00 19.21
C SER A 188 -2.50 -8.96 19.93
N TYR A 189 -1.83 -10.11 19.98
CA TYR A 189 -0.44 -10.20 20.44
C TYR A 189 0.53 -9.28 19.65
N PHE A 190 0.18 -8.95 18.40
CA PHE A 190 1.00 -8.10 17.52
C PHE A 190 0.60 -6.62 17.55
N ILE A 191 -0.33 -6.20 18.41
CA ILE A 191 -0.86 -4.83 18.39
C ILE A 191 0.23 -3.77 18.57
N SER A 192 1.22 -4.01 19.43
CA SER A 192 2.34 -3.07 19.64
C SER A 192 3.19 -2.90 18.38
N PHE A 193 3.38 -3.97 17.60
CA PHE A 193 4.07 -3.91 16.32
C PHE A 193 3.22 -3.20 15.27
N TRP A 194 1.92 -3.50 15.19
CA TRP A 194 1.02 -2.84 14.24
C TRP A 194 0.91 -1.34 14.51
N LYS A 195 0.91 -0.88 15.77
CA LYS A 195 1.01 0.55 16.10
C LYS A 195 2.22 1.25 15.47
N GLN A 196 3.32 0.54 15.19
CA GLN A 196 4.48 1.09 14.48
C GLN A 196 4.29 1.16 12.95
N LEU A 197 3.43 0.33 12.37
CA LEU A 197 3.11 0.35 10.93
C LEU A 197 2.10 1.44 10.58
N LYS A 198 1.14 1.71 11.48
CA LYS A 198 0.03 2.66 11.23
C LYS A 198 0.49 4.04 10.72
N PRO A 199 1.53 4.68 11.30
CA PRO A 199 1.98 5.98 10.81
C PRO A 199 2.42 5.97 9.35
N GLY A 200 2.98 4.85 8.86
CA GLY A 200 3.40 4.72 7.45
C GLY A 200 2.21 4.52 6.52
N TYR A 201 1.19 3.79 6.99
CA TYR A 201 -0.08 3.68 6.28
C TYR A 201 -0.78 5.04 6.18
N ASP A 202 -0.96 5.72 7.32
CA ASP A 202 -1.60 7.03 7.40
C ASP A 202 -0.87 8.06 6.54
N TYR A 203 0.47 8.07 6.56
CA TYR A 203 1.30 8.92 5.70
C TYR A 203 0.90 8.78 4.22
N PHE A 204 0.83 7.54 3.70
CA PHE A 204 0.45 7.32 2.31
C PHE A 204 -0.99 7.74 2.04
N MET A 205 -1.91 7.45 2.96
CA MET A 205 -3.33 7.80 2.78
C MET A 205 -3.54 9.32 2.71
N THR A 206 -2.77 10.10 3.47
CA THR A 206 -2.86 11.57 3.47
C THR A 206 -2.10 12.21 2.32
N THR A 207 -0.87 11.76 2.03
CA THR A 207 0.04 12.45 1.09
C THR A 207 0.01 11.87 -0.32
N ARG A 208 -0.48 10.64 -0.48
CA ARG A 208 -0.32 9.81 -1.69
C ARG A 208 1.15 9.64 -2.09
N GLN A 209 2.06 9.64 -1.13
CA GLN A 209 3.48 9.35 -1.33
C GLN A 209 3.90 8.14 -0.48
N PRO A 210 4.81 7.27 -0.97
CA PRO A 210 5.39 6.20 -0.17
C PRO A 210 6.04 6.77 1.11
N PRO A 211 5.82 6.16 2.29
CA PRO A 211 6.37 6.67 3.54
C PRO A 211 7.88 6.56 3.58
N VAL A 212 8.55 7.62 4.04
CA VAL A 212 9.99 7.56 4.34
C VAL A 212 10.15 6.97 5.73
N VAL A 213 10.67 5.75 5.80
CA VAL A 213 10.78 4.97 7.04
C VAL A 213 12.24 4.75 7.41
N SER A 214 12.56 4.99 8.67
CA SER A 214 13.84 4.68 9.31
C SER A 214 13.62 3.77 10.52
N VAL A 215 14.72 3.27 11.10
CA VAL A 215 14.68 2.44 12.32
C VAL A 215 15.56 3.10 13.37
N VAL A 216 14.97 3.42 14.52
CA VAL A 216 15.64 4.06 15.66
C VAL A 216 15.34 3.24 16.91
N ASN A 217 16.37 2.85 17.65
CA ASN A 217 16.25 2.02 18.86
C ASN A 217 15.37 0.77 18.63
N GLY A 218 15.52 0.11 17.48
CA GLY A 218 14.76 -1.09 17.12
C GLY A 218 13.30 -0.86 16.70
N ASN A 219 12.83 0.38 16.58
CA ASN A 219 11.45 0.71 16.22
C ASN A 219 11.38 1.47 14.89
N TYR A 220 10.29 1.29 14.14
CA TYR A 220 10.04 2.09 12.94
C TYR A 220 9.76 3.56 13.32
N VAL A 221 10.33 4.48 12.54
CA VAL A 221 10.07 5.92 12.63
C VAL A 221 9.78 6.44 11.22
N VAL A 222 8.59 7.02 11.04
CA VAL A 222 8.15 7.61 9.78
C VAL A 222 8.46 9.11 9.79
N SER A 223 9.21 9.57 8.78
CA SER A 223 9.51 10.99 8.64
C SER A 223 8.25 11.79 8.33
N LYS A 224 8.16 13.01 8.86
CA LYS A 224 7.09 13.93 8.48
C LYS A 224 7.22 14.30 7.00
N PRO A 225 6.10 14.53 6.29
CA PRO A 225 6.15 15.07 4.94
C PRO A 225 6.96 16.37 4.95
N LEU A 226 7.80 16.59 3.94
CA LEU A 226 8.46 17.87 3.78
C LEU A 226 7.36 18.91 3.52
N ASN A 227 7.10 19.79 4.49
CA ASN A 227 6.32 20.99 4.24
C ASN A 227 7.17 21.85 3.30
N SER A 228 6.81 21.89 2.02
CA SER A 228 7.27 22.91 1.10
C SER A 228 6.58 24.23 1.47
N SER A 229 6.94 24.79 2.62
CA SER A 229 6.83 26.23 2.82
C SER A 229 7.76 26.85 1.78
N VAL A 230 7.16 27.43 0.74
CA VAL A 230 7.88 28.26 -0.23
C VAL A 230 8.53 29.38 0.58
N VAL A 231 9.81 29.22 0.89
CA VAL A 231 10.66 30.32 1.33
C VAL A 231 10.77 31.20 0.09
N HIS A 232 9.91 32.22 0.00
CA HIS A 232 10.12 33.30 -0.93
C HIS A 232 11.51 33.87 -0.62
N PRO A 233 12.46 33.87 -1.56
CA PRO A 233 13.68 34.62 -1.39
C PRO A 233 13.24 36.08 -1.22
N GLN A 234 13.45 36.66 -0.04
CA GLN A 234 13.39 38.10 0.09
C GLN A 234 14.47 38.65 -0.84
N LEU A 235 14.04 39.19 -1.99
CA LEU A 235 14.91 40.01 -2.82
C LEU A 235 15.42 41.14 -1.93
N ALA A 236 16.71 41.10 -1.59
CA ALA A 236 17.42 42.25 -1.08
C ALA A 236 17.51 43.28 -2.20
N SER A 237 16.48 44.12 -2.32
CA SER A 237 16.52 45.35 -3.10
C SER A 237 16.66 46.48 -2.11
N ASN A 238 17.85 47.08 -2.05
CA ASN A 238 18.08 48.50 -1.76
C ASN A 238 19.56 48.80 -2.05
N TYR A 239 19.88 48.88 -3.35
CA TYR A 239 21.02 49.69 -3.78
C TYR A 239 20.62 51.16 -3.55
N ALA A 240 21.17 51.77 -2.51
CA ALA A 240 21.16 53.22 -2.36
C ALA A 240 22.21 53.80 -3.31
N LEU A 241 21.75 54.57 -4.30
CA LEU A 241 22.63 55.40 -5.13
C LEU A 241 23.05 56.63 -4.30
N PRO A 242 24.35 56.97 -4.24
CA PRO A 242 24.79 58.21 -3.60
C PRO A 242 24.49 59.40 -4.52
N GLU A 243 23.76 60.40 -4.00
CA GLU A 243 23.62 61.70 -4.66
C GLU A 243 24.96 62.44 -4.61
N THR A 244 25.42 62.86 -5.78
CA THR A 244 26.58 63.74 -5.96
C THR A 244 26.14 65.20 -6.06
N LYS A 245 26.63 66.00 -5.11
CA LYS A 245 26.79 67.48 -5.06
C LYS A 245 25.57 68.38 -5.28
#